data_AF-A0AAE9Z4M5-F1
#
_entry.id   AF-A0AAE9Z4M5-F1
#
_cell.length_a   1.000
_cell.length_b   1.000
_cell.length_c   1.000
_cell.angle_alpha   90.00
_cell.angle_beta   90.00
_cell.angle_gamma   90.00
#
_symmetry.space_group_name_H-M   'P 1'
#
loop_
_entity.id
_entity.type
_entity.pdbx_description
1 polymer ?
#
loop_
_entity_poly.entity_id
_entity_poly.type
_entity_poly.pdbx_seq_one_letter_code
_entity_poly.pdbx_strand_id
1 'polypeptide(L)'
;MSYLLNRSAPGLPASELSEILDRLIWYMDDNGGEIEDVRNKWLASDDKRKVEVALGMSDTFPFDTRDKLKACFDRIINEWPDLDADCQKILETWDKQFK
;
A
#
# COMPACT_ATOMS: atom_id res chain seq x y z
N MET A 1 -3.30 13.06 3.60
CA MET A 1 -4.19 11.93 3.21
C MET A 1 -4.98 11.26 4.33
N SER A 2 -4.53 11.23 5.59
CA SER A 2 -5.26 10.59 6.70
C SER A 2 -6.71 11.09 6.87
N TYR A 3 -7.00 12.34 6.46
CA TYR A 3 -8.34 12.90 6.42
C TYR A 3 -9.31 12.15 5.49
N LEU A 4 -8.86 11.71 4.31
CA LEU A 4 -9.71 11.04 3.32
C LEU A 4 -10.17 9.67 3.82
N LEU A 5 -9.25 8.91 4.44
CA LEU A 5 -9.56 7.63 5.05
C LEU A 5 -10.55 7.78 6.22
N ASN A 6 -10.30 8.75 7.11
CA ASN A 6 -11.13 8.97 8.30
C ASN A 6 -12.53 9.53 7.97
N ARG A 7 -12.77 9.98 6.73
CA ARG A 7 -14.03 10.55 6.25
C ARG A 7 -14.66 9.72 5.14
N SER A 8 -14.10 8.57 4.79
CA SER A 8 -14.66 7.70 3.77
C SER A 8 -16.08 7.26 4.16
N ALA A 9 -16.96 7.09 3.17
CA ALA A 9 -18.29 6.58 3.41
C ALA A 9 -18.21 5.22 4.15
N PRO A 10 -19.12 4.95 5.12
CA PRO A 10 -19.13 3.69 5.83
C PRO A 10 -19.23 2.50 4.86
N GLY A 11 -18.44 1.45 5.11
CA GLY A 11 -18.47 0.22 4.31
C GLY A 11 -17.77 0.29 2.96
N LEU A 12 -17.10 1.40 2.62
CA LEU A 12 -16.27 1.46 1.42
C LEU A 12 -15.10 0.45 1.56
N PRO A 13 -14.91 -0.48 0.60
CA PRO A 13 -13.77 -1.42 0.61
C PRO A 13 -12.42 -0.70 0.56
N ALA A 14 -11.35 -1.36 1.01
CA ALA A 14 -9.99 -0.76 0.95
C ALA A 14 -9.56 -0.58 -0.50
N SER A 15 -9.81 -1.60 -1.31
CA SER A 15 -9.47 -1.69 -2.73
C SER A 15 -9.99 -0.52 -3.55
N GLU A 16 -11.21 -0.05 -3.28
CA GLU A 16 -11.80 1.09 -4.01
C GLU A 16 -11.01 2.38 -3.77
N LEU A 17 -10.54 2.61 -2.54
CA LEU A 17 -9.70 3.76 -2.25
C LEU A 17 -8.29 3.57 -2.80
N SER A 18 -7.75 2.36 -2.74
CA SER A 18 -6.44 2.04 -3.34
C SER A 18 -6.41 2.36 -4.83
N GLU A 19 -7.44 1.96 -5.58
CA GLU A 19 -7.53 2.20 -7.02
C GLU A 19 -7.60 3.70 -7.34
N ILE A 20 -8.32 4.49 -6.53
CA ILE A 20 -8.37 5.94 -6.69
C ILE A 20 -6.98 6.55 -6.46
N LEU A 21 -6.25 6.10 -5.44
CA LEU A 21 -4.91 6.59 -5.14
C LEU A 21 -3.91 6.21 -6.24
N ASP A 22 -3.98 4.98 -6.77
CA ASP A 22 -3.16 4.54 -7.91
C ASP A 22 -3.40 5.44 -9.14
N ARG A 23 -4.67 5.74 -9.46
CA ARG A 23 -4.98 6.65 -10.56
C ARG A 23 -4.43 8.06 -10.31
N LEU A 24 -4.55 8.55 -9.08
CA LEU A 24 -4.10 9.90 -8.73
C LEU A 24 -2.59 10.07 -8.92
N ILE A 25 -1.76 9.04 -8.72
CA ILE A 25 -0.30 9.10 -8.93
C ILE A 25 0.02 9.71 -10.30
N TRP A 26 -0.71 9.31 -11.34
CA TRP A 26 -0.50 9.77 -12.72
C TRP A 26 -1.04 11.18 -13.02
N TYR A 27 -1.83 11.76 -12.12
CA TYR A 27 -2.41 13.10 -12.28
C TYR A 27 -1.69 14.17 -11.46
N MET A 28 -0.74 13.80 -10.59
CA MET A 28 0.02 14.74 -9.79
C MET A 28 1.20 15.33 -10.57
N ASP A 29 1.55 16.58 -10.29
CA ASP A 29 2.68 17.29 -10.90
C ASP A 29 4.06 16.79 -10.39
N ASP A 30 4.07 16.11 -9.25
CA ASP A 30 5.25 15.45 -8.66
C ASP A 30 5.41 13.98 -9.10
N ASN A 31 4.64 13.53 -10.10
CA ASN A 31 4.53 12.13 -10.53
C ASN A 31 4.09 11.16 -9.40
N GLY A 32 3.34 11.67 -8.41
CA GLY A 32 2.74 10.88 -7.34
C GLY A 32 3.62 10.67 -6.12
N GLY A 33 4.76 11.36 -6.02
CA GLY A 33 5.69 11.25 -4.89
C GLY A 33 5.03 11.45 -3.52
N GLU A 34 4.13 12.42 -3.37
CA GLU A 34 3.40 12.64 -2.11
C GLU A 34 2.49 11.44 -1.76
N ILE A 35 1.89 10.81 -2.77
CA ILE A 35 1.01 9.65 -2.59
C ILE A 35 1.83 8.43 -2.15
N GLU A 36 2.98 8.20 -2.77
CA GLU A 36 3.90 7.13 -2.40
C GLU A 36 4.45 7.31 -0.98
N ASP A 37 4.80 8.54 -0.60
CA ASP A 37 5.22 8.88 0.75
C ASP A 37 4.14 8.56 1.79
N VAL A 38 2.88 8.84 1.46
CA VAL A 38 1.74 8.48 2.33
C VAL A 38 1.60 6.95 2.40
N ARG A 39 1.65 6.26 1.26
CA ARG A 39 1.55 4.79 1.22
C ARG A 39 2.59 4.15 2.13
N ASN A 40 3.83 4.62 2.09
CA ASN A 40 4.91 4.11 2.91
C ASN A 40 4.67 4.35 4.41
N LYS A 41 4.16 5.52 4.78
CA LYS A 41 3.73 5.83 6.16
C LYS A 41 2.57 4.94 6.61
N TRP A 42 1.65 4.60 5.71
CA TRP A 42 0.51 3.74 5.99
C TRP A 42 0.92 2.27 6.18
N LEU A 43 1.82 1.76 5.35
CA LEU A 43 2.41 0.42 5.52
C LEU A 43 3.19 0.26 6.83
N ALA A 44 3.72 1.37 7.38
CA ALA A 44 4.40 1.39 8.67
C ALA A 44 3.47 1.68 9.86
N SER A 45 2.18 1.92 9.64
CA SER A 45 1.24 2.28 10.70
C SER A 45 0.72 1.06 11.47
N ASP A 46 0.11 1.34 12.62
CA ASP A 46 -0.62 0.43 13.51
C ASP A 46 -2.13 0.36 13.18
N ASP A 47 -2.55 1.07 12.12
CA ASP A 47 -3.93 1.13 11.67
C ASP A 47 -4.13 0.16 10.50
N LYS A 48 -4.74 -0.99 10.79
CA LYS A 48 -5.00 -2.04 9.81
C LYS A 48 -5.68 -1.49 8.54
N ARG A 49 -6.59 -0.52 8.69
CA ARG A 49 -7.31 0.04 7.55
C ARG A 49 -6.41 0.83 6.62
N LYS A 50 -5.44 1.57 7.16
CA LYS A 50 -4.40 2.25 6.36
C LYS A 50 -3.53 1.24 5.62
N VAL A 51 -3.15 0.15 6.31
CA VAL A 51 -2.32 -0.91 5.76
C VAL A 51 -3.04 -1.63 4.61
N GLU A 52 -4.32 -2.00 4.79
CA GLU A 52 -5.14 -2.59 3.72
C GLU A 52 -5.18 -1.72 2.47
N VAL A 53 -5.39 -0.41 2.62
CA VAL A 53 -5.44 0.50 1.47
C VAL A 53 -4.06 0.59 0.80
N ALA A 54 -2.98 0.68 1.59
CA ALA A 54 -1.63 0.79 1.06
C ALA A 54 -1.13 -0.50 0.37
N LEU A 55 -1.56 -1.67 0.85
CA LEU A 55 -1.33 -2.96 0.20
C LEU A 55 -2.13 -3.11 -1.09
N GLY A 56 -3.35 -2.57 -1.13
CA GLY A 56 -4.20 -2.60 -2.33
C GLY A 56 -3.68 -1.77 -3.50
N MET A 57 -2.75 -0.83 -3.26
CA MET A 57 -2.11 -0.03 -4.31
C MET A 57 -1.11 -0.88 -5.09
N SER A 58 -1.21 -0.88 -6.42
CA SER A 58 -0.54 -1.84 -7.30
C SER A 58 0.23 -1.23 -8.47
N ASP A 59 0.01 0.05 -8.79
CA ASP A 59 0.67 0.72 -9.92
C ASP A 59 2.14 1.05 -9.64
N THR A 60 2.55 1.10 -8.37
CA THR A 60 3.93 1.40 -7.96
C THR A 60 4.41 0.42 -6.88
N PHE A 61 5.70 0.42 -6.57
CA PHE A 61 6.25 -0.36 -5.46
C PHE A 61 6.68 0.53 -4.28
N PRO A 62 6.41 0.12 -3.02
CA PRO A 62 6.58 0.99 -1.86
C PRO A 62 8.01 1.06 -1.31
N PHE A 63 8.97 0.28 -1.81
CA PHE A 63 10.35 0.30 -1.30
C PHE A 63 11.38 0.10 -2.41
N ASP A 64 12.56 0.69 -2.22
CA ASP A 64 13.66 0.61 -3.20
C ASP A 64 14.34 -0.76 -3.25
N THR A 65 14.13 -1.60 -2.22
CA THR A 65 14.74 -2.92 -2.14
C THR A 65 13.74 -3.98 -1.69
N ARG A 66 13.92 -5.18 -2.25
CA ARG A 66 13.17 -6.38 -1.87
C ARG A 66 13.26 -6.67 -0.38
N ASP A 67 14.43 -6.51 0.23
CA ASP A 67 14.63 -6.82 1.65
C ASP A 67 13.85 -5.88 2.57
N LYS A 68 13.79 -4.57 2.24
CA LYS A 68 12.96 -3.61 2.98
C LYS A 68 11.47 -3.94 2.83
N LEU A 69 11.04 -4.27 1.60
CA LEU A 69 9.67 -4.70 1.31
C LEU A 69 9.30 -5.94 2.14
N LYS A 70 10.16 -6.97 2.13
CA LYS A 70 9.95 -8.21 2.88
C LYS A 70 9.90 -7.95 4.39
N ALA A 71 10.82 -7.17 4.95
CA ALA A 71 10.83 -6.86 6.38
C ALA A 71 9.55 -6.11 6.83
N CYS A 72 9.06 -5.20 5.99
CA CYS A 72 7.78 -4.52 6.23
C CYS A 72 6.61 -5.52 6.23
N PHE A 73 6.58 -6.45 5.26
CA PHE A 73 5.51 -7.43 5.15
C PHE A 73 5.55 -8.49 6.24
N ASP A 74 6.74 -8.95 6.65
CA ASP A 74 6.88 -9.87 7.79
C ASP A 74 6.27 -9.25 9.07
N ARG A 75 6.47 -7.94 9.28
CA ARG A 75 5.83 -7.21 10.39
C ARG A 75 4.30 -7.18 10.25
N ILE A 76 3.80 -6.80 9.07
CA ILE A 76 2.36 -6.73 8.77
C ILE A 76 1.70 -8.09 8.99
N ILE A 77 2.29 -9.18 8.50
CA ILE A 77 1.77 -10.55 8.63
C ILE A 77 1.75 -10.99 10.09
N ASN A 78 2.77 -10.63 10.87
CA ASN A 78 2.82 -10.94 12.30
C ASN A 78 1.71 -10.21 13.09
N GLU A 79 1.37 -8.98 12.70
CA GLU A 79 0.28 -8.21 13.33
C GLU A 79 -1.12 -8.61 12.80
N TRP A 80 -1.23 -8.86 11.49
CA TRP A 80 -2.47 -9.18 10.78
C TRP A 80 -2.25 -10.34 9.79
N PRO A 81 -2.33 -11.59 10.26
CA PRO A 81 -2.08 -12.77 9.43
C PRO A 81 -3.00 -12.91 8.22
N ASP A 82 -4.18 -12.29 8.24
CA ASP A 82 -5.12 -12.32 7.13
C ASP A 82 -4.69 -11.50 5.91
N LEU A 83 -3.67 -10.64 6.06
CA LEU A 83 -3.07 -9.86 4.97
C LEU A 83 -1.90 -10.59 4.26
N ASP A 84 -1.58 -11.83 4.65
CA ASP A 84 -0.46 -12.59 4.07
C ASP A 84 -0.59 -12.76 2.56
N ALA A 85 -1.78 -13.13 2.08
CA ALA A 85 -2.02 -13.34 0.65
C ALA A 85 -1.70 -12.08 -0.19
N ASP A 86 -2.09 -10.90 0.30
CA ASP A 86 -1.82 -9.63 -0.38
C ASP A 86 -0.32 -9.30 -0.36
N CYS A 87 0.34 -9.51 0.77
CA CYS A 87 1.78 -9.31 0.91
C CYS A 87 2.59 -10.22 -0.04
N GLN A 88 2.25 -11.51 -0.11
CA GLN A 88 2.93 -12.46 -1.00
C GLN A 88 2.74 -12.07 -2.47
N LYS A 89 1.52 -11.66 -2.86
CA LYS A 89 1.25 -11.23 -4.24
C LYS A 89 2.13 -10.07 -4.69
N ILE A 90 2.37 -9.10 -3.80
CA ILE A 90 3.25 -7.95 -4.11
C ILE A 90 4.71 -8.40 -4.21
N LEU A 91 5.19 -9.27 -3.30
CA LEU A 91 6.55 -9.82 -3.37
C LEU A 91 6.78 -10.62 -4.66
N GLU A 92 5.82 -11.46 -5.06
CA GLU A 92 5.90 -12.19 -6.33
C GLU A 92 5.94 -11.27 -7.54
N THR A 93 5.20 -10.16 -7.49
CA THR A 93 5.16 -9.17 -8.57
C THR A 93 6.49 -8.43 -8.68
N TRP A 94 7.07 -8.05 -7.53
CA TRP A 94 8.43 -7.51 -7.45
C TRP A 94 9.46 -8.48 -8.06
N ASP A 95 9.44 -9.75 -7.64
CA ASP A 95 10.38 -10.78 -8.10
C ASP A 95 10.25 -11.09 -9.60
N LYS A 96 9.10 -10.83 -10.22
CA LYS A 96 8.91 -10.93 -11.68
C LYS A 96 9.46 -9.72 -12.43
N GLN A 97 9.31 -8.52 -11.87
CA GLN A 97 9.69 -7.28 -12.55
C GLN A 97 11.19 -6.99 -12.50
N PHE A 98 11.87 -7.38 -11.42
CA PHE A 98 13.30 -7.10 -11.21
C PHE A 98 14.18 -8.35 -11.36
N LYS A 99 13.74 -9.30 -12.19
CA LYS A 99 14.43 -10.56 -12.45
C LYS A 99 15.48 -10.45 -13.56
#